data_AF-A0A2T1E394-F1
#
_entry.id   AF-A0A2T1E394-F1
#
_cell.length_a   1.000
_cell.length_b   1.000
_cell.length_c   1.000
_cell.angle_alpha   90.00
_cell.angle_beta   90.00
_cell.angle_gamma   90.00
#
_symmetry.space_group_name_H-M   'P 1'
#
loop_
_entity.id
_entity.type
_entity.pdbx_description
1 polymer ?
#
loop_
_entity_poly.entity_id
_entity_poly.type
_entity_poly.pdbx_seq_one_letter_code
_entity_poly.pdbx_strand_id
1 'polypeptide(L)' 'MRVAPNVITQYAHEHIPITKHMGMTVLAIDDVQISVLAPYAPNINHRETIFGGSLSSLESWRVGRSCGQSFRMRVLSFE' A
#
# COMPACT_ATOMS: atom_id res chain seq x y z
N MET A 1 11.81 -18.74 1.05
CA MET A 1 10.66 -18.82 0.13
C MET A 1 10.28 -17.39 -0.25
N ARG A 2 10.35 -17.02 -1.54
CA ARG A 2 9.87 -15.69 -1.99
C ARG A 2 8.37 -15.81 -2.30
N VAL A 3 7.55 -14.99 -1.65
CA VAL A 3 6.11 -14.92 -1.91
C VAL A 3 5.87 -13.89 -3.02
N ALA A 4 4.99 -14.21 -3.97
CA ALA A 4 4.70 -13.30 -5.07
C ALA A 4 3.90 -12.06 -4.60
N PRO A 5 4.16 -10.84 -5.13
CA PRO A 5 3.50 -9.61 -4.66
C PRO A 5 1.96 -9.63 -4.75
N ASN A 6 1.40 -10.27 -5.77
CA ASN A 6 -0.05 -10.41 -5.93
C ASN A 6 -0.68 -11.26 -4.81
N VAL A 7 0.00 -12.29 -4.33
CA VAL A 7 -0.47 -13.13 -3.20
C VAL A 7 -0.56 -12.29 -1.93
N ILE A 8 0.43 -11.41 -1.71
CA ILE A 8 0.44 -10.52 -0.53
C ILE A 8 -0.63 -9.43 -0.66
N THR A 9 -0.84 -8.92 -1.87
CA THR A 9 -1.94 -7.99 -2.17
C THR A 9 -3.29 -8.61 -1.82
N GLN A 10 -3.55 -9.84 -2.30
CA GLN A 10 -4.79 -10.56 -2.02
C GLN A 10 -4.96 -10.81 -0.52
N TYR A 11 -3.91 -11.29 0.16
CA TYR A 11 -3.93 -11.51 1.60
C TYR A 11 -4.26 -10.21 2.37
N ALA A 12 -3.65 -9.08 1.99
CA ALA A 12 -3.95 -7.80 2.62
C ALA A 12 -5.41 -7.38 2.39
N HIS A 13 -5.93 -7.56 1.16
CA HIS A 13 -7.33 -7.24 0.84
C HIS A 13 -8.33 -8.09 1.64
N GLU A 14 -8.02 -9.37 1.84
CA GLU A 14 -8.87 -10.31 2.58
C GLU A 14 -8.87 -10.03 4.09
N HIS A 15 -7.71 -9.71 4.66
CA HIS A 15 -7.56 -9.56 6.11
C HIS A 15 -7.63 -8.11 6.61
N ILE A 16 -7.43 -7.12 5.73
CA ILE A 16 -7.45 -5.70 6.06
C ILE A 16 -8.30 -4.98 4.98
N PRO A 17 -9.64 -5.03 5.09
CA PRO A 17 -10.55 -4.60 4.01
C PRO A 17 -10.34 -3.18 3.51
N ILE A 18 -9.84 -2.26 4.36
CA ILE A 18 -9.53 -0.89 3.95
C ILE A 18 -8.46 -0.85 2.84
N THR A 19 -7.50 -1.77 2.83
CA THR A 19 -6.47 -1.84 1.77
C THR A 19 -7.06 -2.10 0.39
N LYS A 20 -8.15 -2.89 0.31
CA LYS A 20 -8.90 -3.12 -0.92
C LYS A 20 -9.64 -1.87 -1.38
N HIS A 21 -10.31 -1.17 -0.45
CA HIS A 21 -11.04 0.07 -0.76
C HIS A 21 -10.12 1.19 -1.25
N MET A 22 -8.90 1.23 -0.73
CA MET A 22 -7.87 2.19 -1.14
C MET A 22 -7.16 1.82 -2.45
N GLY A 23 -7.47 0.65 -3.04
CA GLY A 23 -6.83 0.15 -4.26
C GLY A 23 -5.34 -0.19 -4.08
N MET A 24 -4.93 -0.53 -2.85
CA MET A 24 -3.53 -0.86 -2.56
C MET A 24 -3.09 -2.10 -3.34
N THR A 25 -1.93 -2.03 -3.98
CA THR A 25 -1.27 -3.16 -4.65
C THR A 25 0.20 -3.22 -4.25
N VAL A 26 0.70 -4.42 -4.00
CA VAL A 26 2.13 -4.63 -3.73
C VAL A 26 2.85 -4.80 -5.06
N LEU A 27 3.87 -3.97 -5.30
CA LEU A 27 4.69 -4.03 -6.51
C LEU A 27 5.92 -4.92 -6.33
N ALA A 28 6.61 -4.77 -5.20
CA ALA A 28 7.85 -5.48 -4.91
C ALA A 28 8.08 -5.58 -3.41
N ILE A 29 8.69 -6.68 -2.98
CA ILE A 29 9.13 -6.90 -1.60
C ILE A 29 10.52 -7.55 -1.64
N ASP A 30 11.44 -6.98 -0.88
CA ASP A 30 12.71 -7.58 -0.54
C ASP A 30 12.97 -7.47 0.97
N ASP A 31 14.16 -7.87 1.41
CA ASP A 31 14.50 -7.93 2.83
C ASP A 31 14.56 -6.52 3.49
N VAL A 32 14.64 -5.45 2.71
CA VAL A 32 14.89 -4.08 3.17
C VAL A 32 13.77 -3.09 2.78
N GLN A 33 13.00 -3.40 1.74
CA GLN A 33 11.97 -2.50 1.22
C GLN A 33 10.70 -3.23 0.80
N ILE A 34 9.57 -2.59 1.08
CA ILE A 34 8.30 -2.88 0.44
C ILE A 34 7.86 -1.69 -0.43
N SER A 35 7.45 -2.00 -1.65
CA SER A 35 6.92 -1.02 -2.59
C SER A 35 5.46 -1.30 -2.86
N VAL A 36 4.61 -0.31 -2.61
CA VAL A 36 3.17 -0.39 -2.86
C VAL A 36 2.72 0.73 -3.80
N LEU A 37 1.58 0.50 -4.42
CA LEU A 37 0.90 1.45 -5.27
C LEU A 37 -0.55 1.60 -4.83
N ALA A 38 -1.04 2.83 -4.84
CA ALA A 38 -2.45 3.14 -4.61
C ALA A 38 -2.92 4.17 -5.65
N PRO A 39 -4.11 4.01 -6.26
CA PRO A 39 -4.66 5.00 -7.17
C PRO A 39 -5.03 6.29 -6.43
N TYR A 40 -4.93 7.43 -7.12
CA TYR A 40 -5.24 8.76 -6.56
C TYR A 40 -6.72 8.89 -6.17
N ALA A 41 -7.63 8.56 -7.07
CA ALA A 41 -9.07 8.82 -6.93
C ALA A 41 -9.72 8.33 -5.61
N PRO A 42 -9.49 7.10 -5.10
CA PRO A 42 -10.09 6.67 -3.83
C PRO A 42 -9.37 7.22 -2.59
N ASN A 43 -8.24 7.92 -2.76
CA ASN A 43 -7.37 8.36 -1.68
C ASN A 43 -7.28 9.89 -1.58
N ILE A 44 -8.15 10.65 -2.26
CA ILE A 44 -8.19 12.11 -2.15
C ILE A 44 -9.03 12.61 -0.98
N ASN A 45 -8.73 13.83 -0.54
CA ASN A 45 -9.60 14.63 0.31
C ASN A 45 -10.42 15.63 -0.51
N HIS A 46 -11.26 16.41 0.17
CA HIS A 46 -12.11 17.46 -0.43
C HIS A 46 -11.35 18.59 -1.14
N ARG A 47 -10.02 18.64 -1.03
CA ARG A 47 -9.14 19.59 -1.73
C ARG A 47 -8.38 18.95 -2.88
N GLU A 48 -8.79 17.76 -3.33
CA GLU A 48 -8.14 17.05 -4.45
C GLU A 48 -6.63 16.87 -4.20
N THR A 49 -6.28 16.52 -2.97
CA THR A 49 -4.93 16.11 -2.60
C THR A 49 -5.04 14.80 -1.83
N ILE A 50 -3.92 14.08 -1.65
CA ILE A 50 -3.94 12.82 -0.91
C ILE A 50 -4.46 13.07 0.50
N PHE A 51 -5.48 12.30 0.90
CA PHE A 51 -5.98 12.32 2.25
C PHE A 51 -4.91 11.80 3.22
N GLY A 52 -4.59 12.58 4.25
CA GLY A 52 -3.54 12.21 5.21
C GLY A 52 -3.82 10.88 5.93
N GLY A 53 -5.10 10.58 6.20
CA GLY A 53 -5.50 9.30 6.77
C GLY A 53 -5.30 8.12 5.82
N SER A 54 -5.39 8.34 4.51
CA SER A 54 -5.06 7.33 3.51
C SER A 54 -3.55 7.05 3.50
N LEU A 55 -2.74 8.10 3.47
CA LEU A 55 -1.29 7.94 3.50
C LEU A 55 -0.83 7.20 4.77
N SER A 56 -1.29 7.62 5.94
CA SER A 56 -0.90 6.99 7.21
C SER A 56 -1.36 5.53 7.32
N SER A 57 -2.55 5.20 6.82
CA SER A 57 -3.07 3.83 6.82
C SER A 57 -2.21 2.91 5.97
N LEU A 58 -1.81 3.36 4.77
CA LEU A 58 -0.96 2.58 3.88
C LEU A 58 0.47 2.46 4.43
N GLU A 59 1.06 3.54 4.94
CA GLU A 59 2.40 3.51 5.55
C GLU A 59 2.48 2.61 6.80
N SER A 60 1.39 2.48 7.53
CA SER A 60 1.30 1.60 8.70
C SER A 60 1.23 0.12 8.29
N TRP A 61 0.85 -0.19 7.05
CA TRP A 61 0.79 -1.55 6.56
C TRP A 61 2.20 -2.10 6.32
N ARG A 62 2.51 -3.25 6.93
CA ARG A 62 3.84 -3.88 6.89
C ARG A 62 3.72 -5.39 6.70
N VAL A 63 4.71 -5.97 6.01
CA VAL A 63 4.83 -7.42 5.83
C VAL A 63 5.83 -7.96 6.85
N GLY A 64 5.33 -8.63 7.89
CA GLY A 64 6.16 -9.20 8.95
C GLY A 64 6.70 -8.17 9.96
N ARG A 65 7.56 -8.64 10.88
CA ARG A 65 8.14 -7.84 11.98
C ARG A 65 9.60 -7.42 11.72
N SER A 66 9.99 -7.28 10.46
CA SER A 66 11.39 -6.96 10.11
C SER A 66 11.73 -5.53 10.53
N CYS A 67 12.51 -5.40 11.59
CA CYS A 67 13.08 -4.13 12.04
C CYS A 67 13.95 -3.56 10.91
N GLY A 68 13.68 -2.33 10.47
CA GLY A 68 14.45 -1.64 9.43
C GLY A 68 13.92 -1.74 8.00
N GLN A 69 12.78 -2.42 7.75
CA GLN A 69 12.16 -2.38 6.42
C GLN A 69 11.58 -0.99 6.11
N SER A 70 12.08 -0.39 5.03
CA SER A 70 11.60 0.85 4.44
C SER A 70 10.30 0.62 3.66
N PHE A 71 9.42 1.63 3.67
CA PHE A 71 8.14 1.61 2.97
C PHE A 71 8.16 2.66 1.86
N ARG A 72 7.85 2.26 0.64
CA ARG A 72 7.74 3.17 -0.51
C ARG A 72 6.34 3.07 -1.10
N MET A 73 5.63 4.18 -1.09
CA MET A 73 4.33 4.31 -1.75
C MET A 73 4.45 5.13 -3.01
N ARG A 74 3.84 4.65 -4.10
CA ARG A 74 3.58 5.44 -5.29
C ARG A 74 2.09 5.67 -5.43
N VAL A 75 1.68 6.93 -5.58
CA VAL A 75 0.31 7.27 -5.96
C VAL A 75 0.26 7.52 -7.46
N LEU A 76 -0.63 6.83 -8.17
CA LEU A 76 -0.90 7.11 -9.57
C LEU A 76 -2.03 8.15 -9.66
N SER A 77 -1.73 9.35 -10.13
CA SER A 77 -2.75 10.22 -10.71
C SER A 77 -3.19 9.65 -12.06
N PHE A 78 -4.49 9.73 -12.33
CA PHE A 78 -4.98 9.68 -13.70
C PHE A 78 -4.82 11.09 -14.27
N GLU A 79 -4.18 11.22 -15.43
CA GLU A 79 -4.49 12.33 -16.34
C GLU A 79 -5.90 12.14 -16.90
#